data_AF-A0AAW0CR51-F1
#
_entry.id   AF-A0AAW0CR51-F1
#
_cell.length_a   1.000
_cell.length_b   1.000
_cell.length_c   1.000
_cell.angle_alpha   90.00
_cell.angle_beta   90.00
_cell.angle_gamma   90.00
#
_symmetry.space_group_name_H-M   'P 1'
#
loop_
_entity.id
_entity.type
_entity.pdbx_description
1 polymer ?
#
loop_
_entity_poly.entity_id
_entity_poly.type
_entity_poly.pdbx_seq_one_letter_code
_entity_poly.pdbx_strand_id
1 'polypeptide(L)'
;MPPHDERSILWQLVALLLMNNTLMLLSLSSTHFATTLQHTTNMYIPFVSHIERRKGGGGGGHGGGHGSASGKGSSGKGGSSGLGHTKSVTMHGNTKSSTSYGFGGGPASIISSGVFAGRSVGGGNRSTVFGSRTYGSGYPSASSPGVRGRGFPYWYWPLVFGAAAGATTALAIESAEYGLPDDTSRPGGPIKAVAFQSKAQGSSSPTMLRVMADSDTTDELVTIINQNCSSWVTAKTEDHELPAPEEIVQYYRASTTALALEGYNNTAVSDPQQRQSELPAGVDLGMLNCVNETIGAGIPLVDNGTHGVNRSPLLLVMLVGLLLSNML
;
A
#
# COMPACT_ATOMS: atom_id res chain seq x y z
N MET A 1 -51.24 -12.21 36.39
CA MET A 1 -51.08 -13.05 35.19
C MET A 1 -50.97 -12.13 33.99
N PRO A 2 -49.77 -11.89 33.45
CA PRO A 2 -49.62 -11.08 32.24
C PRO A 2 -49.91 -11.93 30.99
N PRO A 3 -50.39 -11.30 29.90
CA PRO A 3 -50.74 -12.02 28.67
C PRO A 3 -49.48 -12.48 27.94
N HIS A 4 -49.47 -13.75 27.53
CA HIS A 4 -48.43 -14.33 26.68
C HIS A 4 -48.56 -13.77 25.27
N ASP A 5 -47.51 -13.10 24.80
CA ASP A 5 -47.39 -12.52 23.46
C ASP A 5 -46.89 -13.60 22.47
N GLU A 6 -47.75 -14.00 21.54
CA GLU A 6 -47.50 -15.02 20.51
C GLU A 6 -46.39 -14.62 19.51
N ARG A 7 -45.91 -13.37 19.55
CA ARG A 7 -44.84 -12.89 18.66
C ARG A 7 -43.45 -13.45 18.99
N SER A 8 -43.25 -14.00 20.19
CA SER A 8 -41.94 -14.56 20.61
C SER A 8 -41.60 -15.88 19.91
N ILE A 9 -42.60 -16.67 19.53
CA ILE A 9 -42.40 -18.01 18.95
C ILE A 9 -41.98 -17.93 17.48
N LEU A 10 -42.46 -16.93 16.74
CA LEU A 10 -42.09 -16.70 15.35
C LEU A 10 -40.62 -16.31 15.18
N TRP A 11 -40.05 -15.54 16.12
CA TRP A 11 -38.63 -15.17 16.07
C TRP A 11 -37.68 -16.33 16.37
N GLN A 12 -38.08 -17.26 17.24
CA GLN A 12 -37.27 -18.44 17.54
C GLN A 12 -37.25 -19.44 16.37
N LEU A 13 -38.36 -19.56 15.61
CA LEU A 13 -38.42 -20.42 14.42
C LEU A 13 -37.60 -19.86 13.24
N VAL A 14 -37.56 -18.54 13.07
CA VAL A 14 -36.73 -17.90 12.03
C VAL A 14 -35.23 -18.04 12.35
N ALA A 15 -34.84 -17.94 13.62
CA ALA A 15 -33.45 -18.16 14.04
C ALA A 15 -32.97 -19.61 13.81
N LEU A 16 -33.84 -20.60 14.02
CA LEU A 16 -33.53 -22.01 13.77
C LEU A 16 -33.41 -22.37 12.28
N LEU A 17 -34.15 -21.69 11.40
CA LEU A 17 -34.05 -21.88 9.95
C LEU A 17 -32.78 -21.27 9.34
N LEU A 18 -32.24 -20.20 9.94
CA LEU A 18 -31.01 -19.56 9.46
C LEU A 18 -29.73 -20.30 9.89
N MET A 19 -29.76 -21.06 10.99
CA MET A 19 -28.59 -21.83 11.44
C MET A 19 -28.36 -23.14 10.67
N ASN A 20 -29.38 -23.67 9.98
CA ASN A 20 -29.25 -24.94 9.24
C ASN A 20 -28.66 -24.81 7.82
N ASN A 21 -28.60 -23.59 7.25
CA ASN A 21 -28.08 -23.39 5.88
C ASN A 21 -26.56 -23.12 5.83
N THR A 22 -25.91 -22.83 6.95
CA THR A 22 -24.47 -22.54 7.00
C THR A 22 -23.60 -23.80 7.16
N LEU A 23 -24.19 -24.96 7.47
CA LEU A 23 -23.44 -26.20 7.72
C LEU A 23 -23.21 -27.09 6.48
N MET A 24 -23.77 -26.75 5.31
CA MET A 24 -23.63 -27.57 4.09
C MET A 24 -22.51 -27.15 3.12
N LEU A 25 -21.72 -26.12 3.43
CA LEU A 25 -20.65 -25.63 2.54
C LEU A 25 -19.21 -25.94 3.01
N LEU A 26 -19.03 -26.76 4.06
CA LEU A 26 -17.70 -27.12 4.59
C LEU A 26 -17.27 -28.57 4.38
N SER A 27 -17.96 -29.35 3.54
CA SER A 27 -17.51 -30.70 3.19
C SER A 27 -17.45 -30.89 1.67
N LEU A 28 -16.32 -30.55 1.05
CA LEU A 28 -15.84 -31.15 -0.22
C LEU A 28 -14.48 -30.52 -0.58
N SER A 29 -13.41 -31.29 -0.37
CA SER A 29 -12.12 -31.25 -1.11
C SER A 29 -10.95 -31.58 -0.19
N SER A 30 -10.85 -32.85 0.22
CA SER A 30 -9.59 -33.40 0.73
C SER A 30 -9.54 -34.89 0.43
N THR A 31 -8.95 -35.27 -0.70
CA THR A 31 -8.38 -36.61 -0.93
C THR A 31 -7.34 -36.58 -2.06
N HIS A 32 -6.08 -36.76 -1.64
CA HIS A 32 -5.04 -37.62 -2.22
C HIS A 32 -4.96 -37.84 -3.73
N PHE A 33 -3.79 -37.48 -4.31
CA PHE A 33 -3.13 -38.29 -5.33
C PHE A 33 -1.60 -38.20 -5.18
N ALA A 34 -1.03 -39.22 -4.53
CA ALA A 34 0.32 -39.74 -4.77
C ALA A 34 0.05 -41.11 -5.43
N THR A 35 0.72 -41.59 -6.47
CA THR A 35 2.14 -41.69 -6.82
C THR A 35 2.21 -42.05 -8.32
N THR A 36 3.35 -41.82 -8.99
CA THR A 36 4.09 -42.86 -9.75
C THR A 36 5.34 -42.26 -10.40
N LEU A 37 6.49 -42.81 -10.02
CA LEU A 37 7.80 -42.73 -10.68
C LEU A 37 7.72 -43.16 -12.15
N GLN A 38 8.33 -42.42 -13.07
CA GLN A 38 9.13 -43.03 -14.13
C GLN A 38 10.37 -42.18 -14.47
N HIS A 39 11.46 -42.92 -14.60
CA HIS A 39 12.84 -42.53 -14.80
C HIS A 39 13.16 -42.75 -16.29
N THR A 40 13.54 -41.72 -17.04
CA THR A 40 14.24 -41.89 -18.34
C THR A 40 15.21 -40.73 -18.59
N THR A 41 16.47 -41.02 -18.31
CA THR A 41 17.67 -40.74 -19.12
C THR A 41 17.68 -39.57 -20.12
N ASN A 42 18.64 -38.67 -19.91
CA ASN A 42 19.57 -38.06 -20.87
C ASN A 42 19.12 -37.89 -22.34
N MET A 43 18.98 -36.63 -22.77
CA MET A 43 19.55 -36.22 -24.06
C MET A 43 20.00 -34.75 -24.01
N TYR A 44 21.31 -34.57 -24.10
CA TYR A 44 22.03 -33.33 -24.33
C TYR A 44 21.94 -32.98 -25.82
N ILE A 45 21.43 -31.79 -26.17
CA ILE A 45 21.53 -31.22 -27.52
C ILE A 45 21.87 -29.73 -27.39
N PRO A 46 23.08 -29.30 -27.77
CA PRO A 46 23.44 -27.89 -27.81
C PRO A 46 23.00 -27.29 -29.15
N PHE A 47 22.08 -26.33 -29.13
CA PHE A 47 21.85 -25.44 -30.27
C PHE A 47 22.43 -24.06 -29.98
N VAL A 48 23.64 -23.89 -30.49
CA VAL A 48 24.27 -22.61 -30.78
C VAL A 48 23.42 -21.95 -31.88
N SER A 49 22.72 -20.86 -31.57
CA SER A 49 22.14 -19.97 -32.59
C SER A 49 22.91 -18.66 -32.60
N HIS A 50 23.66 -18.50 -33.68
CA HIS A 50 24.44 -17.34 -34.05
C HIS A 50 23.46 -16.24 -34.49
N ILE A 51 23.23 -15.21 -33.65
CA ILE A 51 22.45 -14.03 -34.07
C ILE A 51 23.45 -13.01 -34.62
N GLU A 52 23.55 -12.98 -35.95
CA GLU A 52 24.25 -11.93 -36.68
C GLU A 52 23.61 -10.56 -36.44
N ARG A 53 24.46 -9.56 -36.19
CA ARG A 53 24.09 -8.15 -36.13
C ARG A 53 23.73 -7.67 -37.54
N ARG A 54 22.44 -7.42 -37.79
CA ARG A 54 22.06 -6.58 -38.94
C ARG A 54 22.37 -5.12 -38.65
N LYS A 55 23.43 -4.65 -39.30
CA LYS A 55 23.81 -3.25 -39.47
C LYS A 55 22.97 -2.65 -40.60
N GLY A 56 21.89 -1.95 -40.25
CA GLY A 56 21.26 -0.90 -41.06
C GLY A 56 21.21 0.34 -40.17
N GLY A 57 21.65 1.54 -40.57
CA GLY A 57 21.45 2.19 -41.86
C GLY A 57 20.46 3.32 -41.60
N GLY A 58 20.95 4.56 -41.50
CA GLY A 58 20.10 5.73 -41.24
C GLY A 58 20.86 6.91 -40.63
N GLY A 59 21.81 7.45 -41.38
CA GLY A 59 22.37 8.78 -41.12
C GLY A 59 21.71 9.81 -42.04
N GLY A 60 21.50 11.02 -41.52
CA GLY A 60 21.23 12.21 -42.32
C GLY A 60 19.97 12.98 -41.91
N GLY A 61 20.15 14.26 -41.58
CA GLY A 61 19.05 15.23 -41.51
C GLY A 61 19.26 16.37 -40.52
N HIS A 62 19.89 17.46 -40.98
CA HIS A 62 20.02 18.75 -40.29
C HIS A 62 18.71 19.57 -40.31
N GLY A 63 18.63 20.57 -39.43
CA GLY A 63 17.72 21.73 -39.46
C GLY A 63 16.87 21.80 -38.19
N GLY A 64 16.98 22.78 -37.28
CA GLY A 64 17.15 24.22 -37.48
C GLY A 64 15.76 24.88 -37.36
N GLY A 65 15.47 25.56 -36.25
CA GLY A 65 14.18 26.24 -36.07
C GLY A 65 13.95 26.83 -34.68
N HIS A 66 14.19 28.13 -34.58
CA HIS A 66 13.82 29.00 -33.45
C HIS A 66 12.30 29.11 -33.29
N GLY A 67 11.81 29.33 -32.07
CA GLY A 67 10.39 29.65 -31.86
C GLY A 67 10.00 29.71 -30.39
N SER A 68 10.23 30.86 -29.77
CA SER A 68 9.62 31.28 -28.52
C SER A 68 8.10 31.38 -28.67
N ALA A 69 7.35 30.74 -27.77
CA ALA A 69 5.97 31.13 -27.49
C ALA A 69 5.55 30.70 -26.08
N SER A 70 5.45 31.69 -25.22
CA SER A 70 4.66 31.72 -24.01
C SER A 70 3.22 31.23 -24.25
N GLY A 71 2.81 30.18 -23.54
CA GLY A 71 1.42 29.70 -23.50
C GLY A 71 0.96 29.56 -22.07
N LYS A 72 0.32 30.61 -21.54
CA LYS A 72 -0.55 30.52 -20.36
C LYS A 72 -1.74 29.64 -20.74
N GLY A 73 -1.91 28.51 -20.05
CA GLY A 73 -3.03 27.60 -20.19
C GLY A 73 -3.57 27.20 -18.83
N SER A 74 -4.29 28.11 -18.19
CA SER A 74 -5.17 27.80 -17.08
C SER A 74 -6.42 27.08 -17.58
N SER A 75 -7.00 26.26 -16.69
CA SER A 75 -8.36 25.69 -16.70
C SER A 75 -8.54 24.30 -17.33
N GLY A 76 -8.79 23.36 -16.43
CA GLY A 76 -9.29 22.01 -16.69
C GLY A 76 -9.84 21.43 -15.39
N LYS A 77 -10.82 22.11 -14.77
CA LYS A 77 -11.69 21.51 -13.75
C LYS A 77 -12.54 20.45 -14.44
N GLY A 78 -12.07 19.22 -14.45
CA GLY A 78 -12.84 18.04 -14.77
C GLY A 78 -13.15 17.29 -13.48
N GLY A 79 -14.33 17.55 -12.91
CA GLY A 79 -14.87 16.71 -11.84
C GLY A 79 -15.15 15.33 -12.40
N SER A 80 -14.36 14.34 -12.01
CA SER A 80 -14.75 12.95 -12.10
C SER A 80 -14.92 12.43 -10.67
N SER A 81 -16.16 12.14 -10.32
CA SER A 81 -16.56 11.26 -9.21
C SER A 81 -16.14 9.81 -9.49
N GLY A 82 -14.87 9.60 -9.87
CA GLY A 82 -14.25 8.32 -10.14
C GLY A 82 -13.24 8.02 -9.05
N LEU A 83 -13.48 6.93 -8.32
CA LEU A 83 -12.53 6.37 -7.36
C LEU A 83 -11.26 5.95 -8.12
N GLY A 84 -10.21 6.76 -8.05
CA GLY A 84 -8.89 6.48 -8.61
C GLY A 84 -8.22 7.68 -9.27
N HIS A 85 -7.39 8.40 -8.50
CA HIS A 85 -6.50 9.42 -9.06
C HIS A 85 -5.27 8.73 -9.66
N THR A 86 -4.96 9.02 -10.94
CA THR A 86 -3.72 8.58 -11.58
C THR A 86 -2.74 9.75 -11.61
N LYS A 87 -1.50 9.53 -11.17
CA LYS A 87 -0.41 10.50 -11.25
C LYS A 87 0.78 9.90 -12.00
N SER A 88 1.48 10.73 -12.77
CA SER A 88 2.75 10.35 -13.38
C SER A 88 3.88 10.58 -12.37
N VAL A 89 4.68 9.55 -12.10
CA VAL A 89 5.82 9.63 -11.18
C VAL A 89 7.08 9.19 -11.93
N THR A 90 8.16 9.95 -11.80
CA THR A 90 9.46 9.58 -12.35
C THR A 90 10.17 8.64 -11.38
N MET A 91 10.48 7.44 -11.86
CA MET A 91 11.08 6.35 -11.10
C MET A 91 12.23 5.76 -11.90
N HIS A 92 13.44 5.80 -11.34
CA HIS A 92 14.62 5.15 -11.92
C HIS A 92 14.88 5.54 -13.39
N GLY A 93 14.68 6.82 -13.72
CA GLY A 93 14.88 7.38 -15.06
C GLY A 93 13.71 7.19 -16.04
N ASN A 94 12.61 6.56 -15.61
CA ASN A 94 11.41 6.37 -16.43
C ASN A 94 10.18 6.97 -15.76
N THR A 95 9.25 7.50 -16.55
CA THR A 95 7.94 7.94 -16.03
C THR A 95 6.98 6.75 -15.99
N LYS A 96 6.30 6.57 -14.85
CA LYS A 96 5.29 5.52 -14.63
C LYS A 96 3.99 6.14 -14.13
N SER A 97 2.87 5.47 -14.39
CA SER A 97 1.57 5.85 -13.85
C SER A 97 1.34 5.15 -12.51
N SER A 98 1.08 5.93 -11.46
CA SER A 98 0.69 5.46 -10.13
C SER A 98 -0.76 5.82 -9.88
N THR A 99 -1.57 4.83 -9.50
CA THR A 99 -3.03 4.97 -9.44
C THR A 99 -3.57 4.55 -8.08
N SER A 100 -4.32 5.45 -7.43
CA SER A 100 -5.08 5.14 -6.21
C SER A 100 -6.14 4.11 -6.51
N TYR A 101 -6.37 3.17 -5.59
CA TYR A 101 -7.29 2.02 -5.79
C TYR A 101 -6.96 1.10 -6.98
N GLY A 102 -5.88 1.36 -7.72
CA GLY A 102 -5.40 0.48 -8.79
C GLY A 102 -4.90 -0.86 -8.24
N PHE A 103 -4.95 -1.94 -9.01
CA PHE A 103 -4.42 -3.21 -8.51
C PHE A 103 -2.88 -3.21 -8.39
N GLY A 104 -2.20 -2.38 -9.18
CA GLY A 104 -0.75 -2.42 -9.34
C GLY A 104 -0.28 -3.70 -10.02
N GLY A 105 1.01 -4.01 -9.90
CA GLY A 105 1.61 -5.26 -10.39
C GLY A 105 2.42 -5.09 -11.67
N GLY A 106 2.28 -6.06 -12.57
CA GLY A 106 3.14 -6.22 -13.74
C GLY A 106 4.46 -6.94 -13.42
N PRO A 107 5.27 -7.23 -14.45
CA PRO A 107 6.52 -7.96 -14.27
C PRO A 107 7.54 -7.13 -13.48
N ALA A 108 8.31 -7.82 -12.64
CA ALA A 108 9.51 -7.24 -12.05
C ALA A 108 10.58 -7.01 -13.13
N SER A 109 11.40 -5.98 -12.96
CA SER A 109 12.50 -5.61 -13.86
C SER A 109 13.73 -5.19 -13.06
N ILE A 110 14.89 -5.07 -13.72
CA ILE A 110 16.13 -4.61 -13.07
C ILE A 110 16.36 -3.13 -13.36
N ILE A 111 16.68 -2.37 -12.32
CA ILE A 111 17.09 -0.97 -12.45
C ILE A 111 18.41 -0.91 -13.21
N SER A 112 18.42 -0.22 -14.35
CA SER A 112 19.57 -0.18 -15.26
C SER A 112 20.65 0.82 -14.84
N SER A 113 20.33 1.81 -14.00
CA SER A 113 21.23 2.93 -13.68
C SER A 113 20.89 3.62 -12.36
N GLY A 114 21.82 4.43 -11.86
CA GLY A 114 21.68 5.19 -10.61
C GLY A 114 22.15 4.41 -9.38
N VAL A 115 21.93 4.97 -8.19
CA VAL A 115 22.41 4.42 -6.90
C VAL A 115 21.82 3.05 -6.56
N PHE A 116 20.74 2.66 -7.25
CA PHE A 116 20.06 1.38 -7.09
C PHE A 116 20.21 0.45 -8.30
N ALA A 117 21.16 0.71 -9.20
CA ALA A 117 21.43 -0.15 -10.34
C ALA A 117 21.63 -1.62 -9.90
N GLY A 118 21.03 -2.55 -10.64
CA GLY A 118 21.07 -3.98 -10.34
C GLY A 118 19.98 -4.47 -9.37
N ARG A 119 19.24 -3.59 -8.69
CA ARG A 119 18.12 -4.00 -7.83
C ARG A 119 16.87 -4.27 -8.65
N SER A 120 16.05 -5.22 -8.17
CA SER A 120 14.74 -5.55 -8.77
C SER A 120 13.69 -4.49 -8.41
N VAL A 121 12.79 -4.17 -9.33
CA VAL A 121 11.69 -3.22 -9.15
C VAL A 121 10.39 -3.73 -9.79
N GLY A 122 9.26 -3.51 -9.14
CA GLY A 122 7.94 -4.01 -9.57
C GLY A 122 7.61 -5.42 -9.08
N GLY A 123 6.47 -5.95 -9.52
CA GLY A 123 5.97 -7.28 -9.12
C GLY A 123 5.06 -7.31 -7.88
N GLY A 124 5.09 -6.26 -7.05
CA GLY A 124 4.14 -6.09 -5.95
C GLY A 124 2.78 -5.59 -6.44
N ASN A 125 1.71 -6.07 -5.81
CA ASN A 125 0.34 -5.67 -6.13
C ASN A 125 -0.49 -5.44 -4.85
N ARG A 126 -1.75 -5.05 -5.02
CA ARG A 126 -2.68 -4.73 -3.94
C ARG A 126 -2.86 -5.85 -2.92
N SER A 127 -2.79 -7.13 -3.32
CA SER A 127 -3.01 -8.26 -2.40
C SER A 127 -1.87 -8.45 -1.40
N THR A 128 -0.70 -7.86 -1.65
CA THR A 128 0.48 -7.95 -0.79
C THR A 128 0.86 -6.61 -0.16
N VAL A 129 -0.04 -5.61 -0.24
CA VAL A 129 0.28 -4.23 0.15
C VAL A 129 0.41 -4.06 1.66
N PHE A 130 -0.31 -4.87 2.45
CA PHE A 130 -0.22 -4.84 3.90
C PHE A 130 1.09 -5.48 4.37
N GLY A 131 1.83 -4.74 5.19
CA GLY A 131 2.95 -5.26 5.98
C GLY A 131 2.51 -5.64 7.39
N SER A 132 3.40 -5.48 8.35
CA SER A 132 3.16 -5.59 9.79
C SER A 132 3.71 -4.35 10.49
N ARG A 133 3.84 -4.38 11.82
CA ARG A 133 4.55 -3.34 12.61
C ARG A 133 6.08 -3.44 12.51
N THR A 134 6.59 -4.45 11.82
CA THR A 134 8.04 -4.64 11.66
C THR A 134 8.52 -3.94 10.39
N TYR A 135 9.54 -3.10 10.53
CA TYR A 135 10.18 -2.45 9.40
C TYR A 135 10.83 -3.50 8.47
N GLY A 136 10.58 -3.37 7.17
CA GLY A 136 10.94 -4.36 6.15
C GLY A 136 9.88 -5.45 5.89
N SER A 137 8.70 -5.33 6.51
CA SER A 137 7.54 -6.17 6.18
C SER A 137 6.84 -5.73 4.88
N GLY A 138 5.96 -6.58 4.34
CA GLY A 138 5.21 -6.32 3.11
C GLY A 138 5.98 -6.59 1.81
N TYR A 139 7.13 -7.27 1.90
CA TYR A 139 7.86 -7.78 0.75
C TYR A 139 7.26 -9.14 0.31
N PRO A 140 6.80 -9.30 -0.95
CA PRO A 140 6.13 -10.53 -1.40
C PRO A 140 6.98 -11.81 -1.32
N SER A 141 8.30 -11.70 -1.30
CA SER A 141 9.23 -12.83 -1.40
C SER A 141 10.24 -12.93 -0.24
N ALA A 142 10.04 -12.20 0.86
CA ALA A 142 11.02 -12.15 1.94
C ALA A 142 10.35 -12.18 3.31
N SER A 143 10.81 -13.13 4.14
CA SER A 143 10.35 -13.32 5.52
C SER A 143 11.28 -12.67 6.55
N SER A 144 12.49 -12.27 6.16
CA SER A 144 13.46 -11.67 7.08
C SER A 144 13.09 -10.19 7.36
N PRO A 145 13.39 -9.66 8.56
CA PRO A 145 13.28 -8.23 8.85
C PRO A 145 14.23 -7.36 8.00
N GLY A 146 13.95 -6.06 7.97
CA GLY A 146 14.80 -5.05 7.34
C GLY A 146 14.61 -4.90 5.83
N VAL A 147 15.16 -3.83 5.27
CA VAL A 147 15.01 -3.49 3.84
C VAL A 147 16.33 -3.51 3.07
N ARG A 148 17.47 -3.63 3.77
CA ARG A 148 18.80 -3.46 3.20
C ARG A 148 19.04 -4.33 1.96
N GLY A 149 19.45 -3.72 0.86
CA GLY A 149 19.77 -4.40 -0.40
C GLY A 149 18.60 -5.11 -1.12
N ARG A 150 17.34 -4.90 -0.71
CA ARG A 150 16.17 -5.60 -1.30
C ARG A 150 15.71 -5.05 -2.64
N GLY A 151 14.72 -5.66 -3.29
CA GLY A 151 14.05 -4.99 -4.42
C GLY A 151 13.18 -3.80 -3.99
N PHE A 152 12.52 -3.17 -4.95
CA PHE A 152 11.44 -2.21 -4.74
C PHE A 152 10.17 -2.77 -5.38
N PRO A 153 9.47 -3.71 -4.72
CA PRO A 153 8.34 -4.42 -5.34
C PRO A 153 7.23 -3.47 -5.82
N TYR A 154 7.17 -2.27 -5.27
CA TYR A 154 6.18 -1.26 -5.60
C TYR A 154 6.77 0.01 -6.22
N TRP A 155 8.04 0.00 -6.67
CA TRP A 155 8.75 1.15 -7.26
C TRP A 155 9.18 2.28 -6.32
N TYR A 156 8.63 2.34 -5.11
CA TYR A 156 8.98 3.35 -4.11
C TYR A 156 10.11 2.87 -3.19
N TRP A 157 10.86 3.83 -2.64
CA TRP A 157 11.94 3.54 -1.69
C TRP A 157 11.39 3.40 -0.28
N PRO A 158 11.98 2.53 0.56
CA PRO A 158 11.64 2.47 1.97
C PRO A 158 11.72 3.84 2.67
N LEU A 159 10.83 4.02 3.64
CA LEU A 159 10.92 5.13 4.57
C LEU A 159 12.24 5.05 5.33
N VAL A 160 12.82 6.21 5.65
CA VAL A 160 14.00 6.30 6.52
C VAL A 160 13.63 7.10 7.75
N PHE A 161 14.28 6.75 8.85
CA PHE A 161 14.13 7.45 10.13
C PHE A 161 15.49 8.07 10.44
N GLY A 162 15.53 9.39 10.55
CA GLY A 162 16.74 10.13 10.93
C GLY A 162 16.78 10.40 12.43
N ALA A 163 17.93 10.81 12.95
CA ALA A 163 18.09 11.20 14.36
C ALA A 163 17.13 12.33 14.80
N ALA A 164 16.58 13.09 13.85
CA ALA A 164 15.59 14.14 14.09
C ALA A 164 14.16 13.63 14.34
N ALA A 165 13.86 12.35 14.04
CA ALA A 165 12.54 11.74 14.25
C ALA A 165 12.47 10.96 15.58
N GLY A 166 13.18 11.42 16.61
CA GLY A 166 13.25 10.74 17.92
C GLY A 166 14.05 9.43 17.93
N ALA A 167 14.51 8.96 16.76
CA ALA A 167 15.39 7.82 16.64
C ALA A 167 16.74 8.14 17.30
N THR A 168 17.17 7.32 18.26
CA THR A 168 18.54 7.39 18.79
C THR A 168 19.56 7.24 17.65
N THR A 169 20.81 7.64 17.84
CA THR A 169 21.87 7.47 16.82
C THR A 169 22.08 6.01 16.37
N ALA A 170 21.56 5.04 17.10
CA ALA A 170 21.50 3.62 16.74
C ALA A 170 20.36 3.26 15.76
N LEU A 171 19.38 4.15 15.58
CA LEU A 171 18.16 3.99 14.79
C LEU A 171 18.10 4.97 13.60
N ALA A 172 19.25 5.46 13.12
CA ALA A 172 19.35 6.00 11.77
C ALA A 172 19.11 4.85 10.77
N ILE A 173 17.86 4.39 10.67
CA ILE A 173 17.49 3.20 9.93
C ILE A 173 17.66 3.53 8.45
N GLU A 174 18.70 2.92 7.88
CA GLU A 174 18.96 2.79 6.45
C GLU A 174 19.10 4.11 5.66
N SER A 175 19.31 5.25 6.34
CA SER A 175 19.56 6.55 5.68
C SER A 175 20.82 6.54 4.81
N ALA A 176 21.78 5.67 5.12
CA ALA A 176 22.98 5.45 4.30
C ALA A 176 22.65 4.83 2.93
N GLU A 177 21.58 4.03 2.81
CA GLU A 177 21.21 3.38 1.56
C GLU A 177 20.13 4.16 0.80
N TYR A 178 19.15 4.71 1.50
CA TYR A 178 17.97 5.33 0.86
C TYR A 178 17.96 6.87 0.92
N GLY A 179 19.04 7.49 1.40
CA GLY A 179 19.14 8.94 1.54
C GLY A 179 18.40 9.46 2.77
N LEU A 180 18.33 10.79 2.90
CA LEU A 180 17.67 11.47 4.01
C LEU A 180 16.13 11.58 3.79
N PRO A 181 15.34 11.90 4.84
CA PRO A 181 13.91 12.12 4.69
C PRO A 181 13.55 13.27 3.72
N ASP A 182 14.39 14.30 3.62
CA ASP A 182 14.22 15.47 2.73
C ASP A 182 14.74 15.25 1.30
N ASP A 183 15.18 14.03 0.97
CA ASP A 183 15.69 13.70 -0.35
C ASP A 183 14.61 13.80 -1.43
N THR A 184 14.73 14.83 -2.28
CA THR A 184 13.82 15.11 -3.39
C THR A 184 13.98 14.16 -4.58
N SER A 185 15.02 13.33 -4.61
CA SER A 185 15.22 12.33 -5.66
C SER A 185 14.37 11.07 -5.45
N ARG A 186 13.72 10.95 -4.29
CA ARG A 186 12.74 9.90 -3.98
C ARG A 186 11.57 9.94 -4.97
N PRO A 187 11.09 8.79 -5.46
CA PRO A 187 9.82 8.71 -6.19
C PRO A 187 8.67 9.30 -5.36
N GLY A 188 8.00 10.31 -5.91
CA GLY A 188 6.92 11.03 -5.22
C GLY A 188 7.38 12.15 -4.27
N GLY A 189 8.69 12.42 -4.23
CA GLY A 189 9.27 13.52 -3.45
C GLY A 189 9.72 13.13 -2.04
N PRO A 190 10.11 14.13 -1.23
CA PRO A 190 10.59 13.90 0.14
C PRO A 190 9.52 13.27 1.01
N ILE A 191 9.95 12.64 2.11
CA ILE A 191 9.06 12.03 3.07
C ILE A 191 8.24 13.12 3.79
N LYS A 192 6.93 12.91 3.84
CA LYS A 192 5.97 13.80 4.48
C LYS A 192 5.05 13.01 5.39
N ALA A 193 4.82 13.53 6.60
CA ALA A 193 3.80 13.05 7.51
C ALA A 193 2.63 14.03 7.61
N VAL A 194 1.41 13.52 7.82
CA VAL A 194 0.22 14.32 8.14
C VAL A 194 -0.54 13.65 9.28
N ALA A 195 -0.93 14.46 10.27
CA ALA A 195 -1.67 14.01 11.43
C ALA A 195 -3.20 14.05 11.20
N PHE A 196 -3.89 13.10 11.82
CA PHE A 196 -5.34 13.00 11.90
C PHE A 196 -5.73 12.85 13.36
N GLN A 197 -6.72 13.62 13.79
CA GLN A 197 -7.30 13.55 15.12
C GLN A 197 -8.65 12.84 15.07
N SER A 198 -8.91 11.97 16.05
CA SER A 198 -10.22 11.35 16.26
C SER A 198 -11.30 12.39 16.58
N LYS A 199 -12.48 12.19 16.00
CA LYS A 199 -13.72 12.91 16.31
C LYS A 199 -14.51 12.31 17.46
N ALA A 200 -14.05 11.20 18.06
CA ALA A 200 -14.73 10.58 19.19
C ALA A 200 -14.91 11.60 20.33
N GLN A 201 -16.17 11.94 20.62
CA GLN A 201 -16.51 12.95 21.61
C GLN A 201 -16.25 12.43 23.03
N GLY A 202 -15.78 13.32 23.91
CA GLY A 202 -15.67 13.05 25.34
C GLY A 202 -14.33 12.47 25.81
N SER A 203 -13.34 12.28 24.93
CA SER A 203 -11.98 11.95 25.37
C SER A 203 -11.18 13.22 25.64
N SER A 204 -10.59 13.31 26.84
CA SER A 204 -9.60 14.35 27.19
C SER A 204 -8.29 14.21 26.41
N SER A 205 -8.05 13.03 25.84
CA SER A 205 -6.85 12.69 25.07
C SER A 205 -7.30 12.01 23.77
N PRO A 206 -7.60 12.78 22.71
CA PRO A 206 -8.09 12.22 21.45
C PRO A 206 -7.00 11.37 20.79
N THR A 207 -7.40 10.29 20.12
CA THR A 207 -6.47 9.48 19.33
C THR A 207 -5.89 10.31 18.18
N MET A 208 -4.58 10.25 18.03
CA MET A 208 -3.82 10.95 17.01
C MET A 208 -3.08 9.92 16.14
N LEU A 209 -3.41 9.88 14.86
CA LEU A 209 -2.73 9.03 13.88
C LEU A 209 -1.90 9.90 12.94
N ARG A 210 -0.71 9.44 12.56
CA ARG A 210 0.09 10.07 11.49
C ARG A 210 0.23 9.13 10.31
N VAL A 211 0.00 9.63 9.11
CA VAL A 211 0.28 8.91 7.86
C VAL A 211 1.54 9.47 7.24
N MET A 212 2.50 8.61 6.92
CA MET A 212 3.82 8.98 6.43
C MET A 212 4.16 8.20 5.16
N ALA A 213 4.54 8.92 4.10
CA ALA A 213 4.96 8.38 2.81
C ALA A 213 5.81 9.44 2.07
N ASP A 214 6.15 9.21 0.80
CA ASP A 214 6.55 10.28 -0.12
C ASP A 214 5.43 11.34 -0.26
N SER A 215 5.80 12.59 -0.54
CA SER A 215 4.87 13.73 -0.56
C SER A 215 3.64 13.50 -1.44
N ASP A 216 3.82 12.99 -2.65
CA ASP A 216 2.73 12.72 -3.59
C ASP A 216 1.76 11.66 -3.07
N THR A 217 2.29 10.58 -2.48
CA THR A 217 1.50 9.53 -1.84
C THR A 217 0.78 10.07 -0.61
N THR A 218 1.45 10.86 0.25
CA THR A 218 0.83 11.44 1.45
C THR A 218 -0.32 12.37 1.08
N ASP A 219 -0.16 13.25 0.09
CA ASP A 219 -1.22 14.18 -0.34
C ASP A 219 -2.45 13.44 -0.90
N GLU A 220 -2.20 12.35 -1.63
CA GLU A 220 -3.26 11.49 -2.14
C GLU A 220 -3.96 10.74 -1.00
N LEU A 221 -3.21 10.19 -0.04
CA LEU A 221 -3.75 9.52 1.14
C LEU A 221 -4.61 10.46 1.99
N VAL A 222 -4.18 11.71 2.18
CA VAL A 222 -4.97 12.74 2.88
C VAL A 222 -6.30 12.96 2.19
N THR A 223 -6.31 13.03 0.87
CA THR A 223 -7.54 13.22 0.09
C THR A 223 -8.49 12.04 0.29
N ILE A 224 -8.03 10.80 0.11
CA ILE A 224 -8.91 9.62 0.22
C ILE A 224 -9.33 9.32 1.67
N ILE A 225 -8.48 9.58 2.67
CA ILE A 225 -8.81 9.40 4.08
C ILE A 225 -9.88 10.41 4.50
N ASN A 226 -9.76 11.67 4.11
CA ASN A 226 -10.79 12.66 4.40
C ASN A 226 -12.12 12.33 3.71
N GLN A 227 -12.10 11.73 2.52
CA GLN A 227 -13.32 11.31 1.83
C GLN A 227 -13.99 10.12 2.51
N ASN A 228 -13.24 9.06 2.84
CA ASN A 228 -13.81 7.80 3.33
C ASN A 228 -13.97 7.75 4.86
N CYS A 229 -13.16 8.49 5.61
CA CYS A 229 -13.14 8.49 7.07
C CYS A 229 -13.62 9.81 7.69
N SER A 230 -14.31 10.67 6.93
CA SER A 230 -14.76 11.98 7.40
C SER A 230 -15.56 11.96 8.71
N SER A 231 -16.28 10.88 9.02
CA SER A 231 -17.01 10.72 10.29
C SER A 231 -16.08 10.49 11.49
N TRP A 232 -14.89 9.96 11.25
CA TRP A 232 -13.95 9.53 12.28
C TRP A 232 -12.80 10.51 12.48
N VAL A 233 -12.38 11.23 11.44
CA VAL A 233 -11.15 12.02 11.46
C VAL A 233 -11.36 13.50 11.20
N THR A 234 -10.47 14.29 11.80
CA THR A 234 -10.16 15.67 11.44
C THR A 234 -8.69 15.74 11.07
N ALA A 235 -8.37 16.11 9.83
CA ALA A 235 -6.98 16.30 9.42
C ALA A 235 -6.36 17.52 10.14
N LYS A 236 -5.15 17.34 10.68
CA LYS A 236 -4.30 18.41 11.20
C LYS A 236 -3.13 18.62 10.25
N THR A 237 -3.25 19.62 9.40
CA THR A 237 -2.29 19.87 8.31
C THR A 237 -1.02 20.61 8.74
N GLU A 238 -0.93 21.04 9.99
CA GLU A 238 0.17 21.88 10.50
C GLU A 238 1.29 21.11 11.22
N ASP A 239 1.17 19.79 11.31
CA ASP A 239 2.16 18.97 11.99
C ASP A 239 2.96 18.14 10.98
N HIS A 240 4.21 18.56 10.75
CA HIS A 240 5.16 17.93 9.82
C HIS A 240 6.19 17.06 10.54
N GLU A 241 6.05 16.83 11.84
CA GLU A 241 6.99 15.97 12.56
C GLU A 241 6.84 14.52 12.08
N LEU A 242 7.97 13.92 11.71
CA LEU A 242 8.00 12.52 11.30
C LEU A 242 7.86 11.67 12.56
N PRO A 243 6.92 10.70 12.58
CA PRO A 243 6.76 9.83 13.74
C PRO A 243 8.03 8.99 13.97
N ALA A 244 8.26 8.65 15.23
CA ALA A 244 9.33 7.73 15.59
C ALA A 244 9.01 6.31 15.06
N PRO A 245 10.02 5.49 14.74
CA PRO A 245 9.77 4.14 14.23
C PRO A 245 9.01 3.27 15.25
N GLU A 246 9.15 3.53 16.55
CA GLU A 246 8.40 2.88 17.65
C GLU A 246 6.90 3.21 17.64
N GLU A 247 6.50 4.33 17.04
CA GLU A 247 5.10 4.76 16.94
C GLU A 247 4.37 4.07 15.77
N ILE A 248 5.06 3.36 14.89
CA ILE A 248 4.46 2.74 13.71
C ILE A 248 3.60 1.53 14.11
N VAL A 249 2.32 1.60 13.77
CA VAL A 249 1.33 0.53 14.00
C VAL A 249 1.05 -0.32 12.77
N GLN A 250 1.43 0.16 11.57
CA GLN A 250 1.29 -0.59 10.32
C GLN A 250 2.20 -0.03 9.23
N TYR A 251 3.03 -0.88 8.62
CA TYR A 251 3.70 -0.58 7.36
C TYR A 251 2.89 -1.05 6.15
N TYR A 252 3.02 -0.35 5.03
CA TYR A 252 2.41 -0.70 3.76
C TYR A 252 3.46 -0.66 2.64
N ARG A 253 3.13 -1.33 1.54
CA ARG A 253 3.85 -1.21 0.27
C ARG A 253 5.36 -1.43 0.48
N ALA A 254 5.73 -2.52 1.17
CA ALA A 254 7.12 -2.85 1.50
C ALA A 254 7.87 -1.79 2.32
N SER A 255 7.22 -1.24 3.36
CA SER A 255 7.75 -0.19 4.26
C SER A 255 8.05 1.15 3.60
N THR A 256 7.35 1.47 2.52
CA THR A 256 7.44 2.76 1.80
C THR A 256 6.33 3.73 2.23
N THR A 257 5.39 3.26 3.03
CA THR A 257 4.32 4.04 3.67
C THR A 257 4.05 3.44 5.05
N ALA A 258 3.70 4.30 6.01
CA ALA A 258 3.43 3.89 7.37
C ALA A 258 2.24 4.65 7.97
N LEU A 259 1.53 3.96 8.87
CA LEU A 259 0.55 4.52 9.78
C LEU A 259 1.14 4.44 11.19
N ALA A 260 1.23 5.60 11.84
CA ALA A 260 1.72 5.76 13.20
C ALA A 260 0.59 6.16 14.14
N LEU A 261 0.74 5.80 15.41
CA LEU A 261 -0.13 6.19 16.51
C LEU A 261 0.72 7.01 17.50
N GLU A 262 0.35 8.26 17.72
CA GLU A 262 1.10 9.15 18.62
C GLU A 262 1.10 8.60 20.05
N GLY A 263 2.29 8.54 20.65
CA GLY A 263 2.49 8.00 21.99
C GLY A 263 2.49 6.47 22.08
N TYR A 264 2.36 5.76 20.95
CA TYR A 264 2.63 4.32 20.91
C TYR A 264 4.14 4.06 21.00
N ASN A 265 4.54 3.06 21.77
CA ASN A 265 5.94 2.69 21.91
C ASN A 265 6.10 1.18 21.74
N ASN A 266 6.45 0.78 20.51
CA ASN A 266 6.75 -0.61 20.18
C ASN A 266 8.21 -0.97 20.49
N THR A 267 8.44 -1.63 21.62
CA THR A 267 9.80 -1.98 22.06
C THR A 267 10.51 -2.99 21.14
N ALA A 268 9.75 -3.73 20.33
CA ALA A 268 10.29 -4.68 19.35
C ALA A 268 11.09 -4.01 18.20
N VAL A 269 11.00 -2.68 18.05
CA VAL A 269 11.80 -1.92 17.07
C VAL A 269 13.28 -1.89 17.49
N SER A 270 13.55 -1.71 18.78
CA SER A 270 14.91 -1.65 19.32
C SER A 270 15.47 -3.05 19.64
N ASP A 271 14.60 -4.02 19.93
CA ASP A 271 14.98 -5.39 20.26
C ASP A 271 14.10 -6.40 19.51
N PRO A 272 14.60 -6.99 18.39
CA PRO A 272 13.83 -7.96 17.60
C PRO A 272 13.45 -9.25 18.35
N GLN A 273 14.01 -9.51 19.54
CA GLN A 273 13.63 -10.65 20.36
C GLN A 273 12.35 -10.37 21.19
N GLN A 274 11.94 -9.11 21.31
CA GLN A 274 10.72 -8.74 22.01
C GLN A 274 9.49 -8.92 21.13
N ARG A 275 8.37 -9.19 21.80
CA ARG A 275 7.05 -9.21 21.15
C ARG A 275 6.61 -7.78 20.86
N GLN A 276 5.83 -7.62 19.79
CA GLN A 276 5.21 -6.32 19.47
C GLN A 276 4.34 -5.86 20.64
N SER A 277 4.52 -4.61 21.06
CA SER A 277 3.75 -4.02 22.16
C SER A 277 2.26 -3.94 21.79
N GLU A 278 1.37 -4.19 22.75
CA GLU A 278 -0.07 -4.04 22.54
C GLU A 278 -0.44 -2.57 22.31
N LEU A 279 -1.55 -2.32 21.61
CA LEU A 279 -2.02 -0.94 21.43
C LEU A 279 -2.45 -0.37 22.80
N PRO A 280 -2.18 0.92 23.09
CA PRO A 280 -2.61 1.55 24.33
C PRO A 280 -4.12 1.48 24.52
N ALA A 281 -4.58 1.43 25.77
CA ALA A 281 -6.00 1.58 26.08
C ALA A 281 -6.49 2.98 25.69
N GLY A 282 -7.74 3.08 25.25
CA GLY A 282 -8.37 4.36 24.87
C GLY A 282 -8.11 4.83 23.44
N VAL A 283 -7.44 4.01 22.61
CA VAL A 283 -7.34 4.25 21.17
C VAL A 283 -8.72 4.10 20.53
N ASP A 284 -9.09 5.07 19.69
CA ASP A 284 -10.27 5.00 18.82
C ASP A 284 -10.02 3.97 17.71
N LEU A 285 -10.45 2.72 17.97
CA LEU A 285 -10.33 1.62 17.02
C LEU A 285 -11.17 1.83 15.76
N GLY A 286 -12.27 2.59 15.82
CA GLY A 286 -13.09 2.90 14.65
C GLY A 286 -12.34 3.80 13.67
N MET A 287 -11.70 4.84 14.20
CA MET A 287 -10.77 5.67 13.43
C MET A 287 -9.60 4.85 12.87
N LEU A 288 -8.93 4.07 13.73
CA LEU A 288 -7.76 3.28 13.32
C LEU A 288 -8.09 2.31 12.19
N ASN A 289 -9.20 1.57 12.31
CA ASN A 289 -9.65 0.63 11.29
C ASN A 289 -10.00 1.34 9.98
N CYS A 290 -10.75 2.45 10.04
CA CYS A 290 -11.11 3.20 8.82
C CYS A 290 -9.87 3.68 8.07
N VAL A 291 -8.90 4.28 8.78
CA VAL A 291 -7.67 4.80 8.16
C VAL A 291 -6.82 3.65 7.61
N ASN A 292 -6.64 2.56 8.39
CA ASN A 292 -5.85 1.39 7.98
C ASN A 292 -6.41 0.74 6.70
N GLU A 293 -7.72 0.49 6.66
CA GLU A 293 -8.38 -0.10 5.49
C GLU A 293 -8.34 0.83 4.28
N THR A 294 -8.57 2.13 4.50
CA THR A 294 -8.52 3.14 3.42
C THR A 294 -7.13 3.23 2.79
N ILE A 295 -6.06 3.20 3.59
CA ILE A 295 -4.68 3.19 3.07
C ILE A 295 -4.45 1.90 2.27
N GLY A 296 -4.76 0.73 2.82
CA GLY A 296 -4.54 -0.53 2.11
C GLY A 296 -5.28 -0.61 0.77
N ALA A 297 -6.55 -0.20 0.75
CA ALA A 297 -7.36 -0.18 -0.46
C ALA A 297 -6.91 0.89 -1.46
N GLY A 298 -6.55 2.08 -0.99
CA GLY A 298 -6.42 3.27 -1.81
C GLY A 298 -5.01 3.74 -2.12
N ILE A 299 -3.97 3.26 -1.41
CA ILE A 299 -2.58 3.73 -1.62
C ILE A 299 -2.17 3.64 -3.10
N PRO A 300 -1.57 4.69 -3.70
CA PRO A 300 -1.17 4.64 -5.10
C PRO A 300 -0.19 3.52 -5.40
N LEU A 301 -0.52 2.72 -6.43
CA LEU A 301 0.34 1.66 -6.95
C LEU A 301 0.64 1.89 -8.42
N VAL A 302 1.86 1.59 -8.81
CA VAL A 302 2.29 1.62 -10.21
C VAL A 302 1.74 0.40 -10.94
N ASP A 303 1.10 0.65 -12.07
CA ASP A 303 0.72 -0.39 -13.03
C ASP A 303 1.69 -0.34 -14.23
N ASN A 304 2.21 -1.50 -14.62
CA ASN A 304 3.10 -1.63 -15.78
C ASN A 304 2.35 -2.09 -17.05
N GLY A 305 1.05 -1.81 -17.15
CA GLY A 305 0.32 -1.69 -18.42
C GLY A 305 0.02 -3.00 -19.15
N THR A 306 0.08 -4.16 -18.49
CA THR A 306 -0.27 -5.45 -19.12
C THR A 306 -1.55 -6.08 -18.59
N HIS A 307 -2.14 -5.54 -17.53
CA HIS A 307 -3.44 -6.00 -17.06
C HIS A 307 -4.51 -5.08 -17.64
N GLY A 308 -5.10 -5.51 -18.76
CA GLY A 308 -6.36 -4.94 -19.24
C GLY A 308 -7.32 -4.84 -18.05
N VAL A 309 -7.98 -3.68 -17.95
CA VAL A 309 -8.84 -3.23 -16.84
C VAL A 309 -9.84 -4.32 -16.43
N ASN A 310 -9.40 -5.29 -15.63
CA ASN A 310 -10.29 -6.21 -14.95
C ASN A 310 -10.76 -5.46 -13.72
N ARG A 311 -11.89 -4.78 -13.88
CA ARG A 311 -12.64 -4.19 -12.79
C ARG A 311 -12.78 -5.24 -11.70
N SER A 312 -12.09 -5.03 -10.59
CA SER A 312 -12.09 -5.96 -9.46
C SER A 312 -13.54 -6.18 -8.99
N PRO A 313 -14.00 -7.44 -8.83
CA PRO A 313 -15.37 -7.72 -8.37
C PRO A 313 -15.65 -7.20 -6.94
N LEU A 314 -14.60 -6.81 -6.20
CA LEU A 314 -14.69 -6.11 -4.92
C LEU A 314 -15.42 -4.76 -4.99
N LEU A 315 -15.44 -4.13 -6.17
CA LEU A 315 -16.19 -2.90 -6.41
C LEU A 315 -17.72 -3.15 -6.42
N LEU A 316 -18.15 -4.39 -6.68
CA LEU A 316 -19.56 -4.78 -6.61
C LEU A 316 -19.99 -5.09 -5.16
N VAL A 317 -19.09 -5.64 -4.34
CA VAL A 317 -19.39 -5.96 -2.93
C VAL A 317 -19.56 -4.70 -2.08
N MET A 318 -18.71 -3.68 -2.28
CA MET A 318 -18.85 -2.40 -1.57
C MET A 318 -20.10 -1.62 -2.01
N LEU A 319 -20.46 -1.65 -3.31
CA LEU A 319 -21.66 -0.96 -3.80
C LEU A 319 -22.95 -1.63 -3.30
N VAL A 320 -22.98 -2.97 -3.23
CA VAL A 320 -24.12 -3.73 -2.70
C VAL A 320 -24.23 -3.55 -1.18
N GLY A 321 -23.12 -3.52 -0.45
CA GLY A 321 -23.11 -3.24 0.99
C GLY A 321 -23.60 -1.83 1.35
N LEU A 322 -23.26 -0.83 0.55
CA LEU A 322 -23.74 0.56 0.74
C LEU A 322 -25.22 0.73 0.37
N LEU A 323 -25.71 -0.03 -0.60
CA LEU A 323 -27.12 0.00 -1.00
C LEU A 323 -28.01 -0.75 0.00
N LEU A 324 -27.54 -1.85 0.59
CA LEU A 324 -28.30 -2.60 1.60
C LEU A 324 -28.37 -1.85 2.94
N SER A 325 -27.33 -1.11 3.31
CA SER A 325 -27.31 -0.31 4.55
C SER A 325 -28.25 0.91 4.53
N ASN A 326 -28.75 1.32 3.37
CA ASN A 326 -29.72 2.42 3.22
C ASN A 326 -31.17 1.91 3.05
N MET A 327 -31.40 0.59 3.08
CA MET A 327 -32.73 -0.02 2.98
C MET A 327 -33.16 -0.77 4.25
N LEU A 328 -32.40 -0.65 5.34
CA LEU A 328 -32.69 -1.13 6.70
C LEU A 328 -32.68 0.07 7.66
#